data_AF-A0AAE0FMW8-F1
#
_entry.id   AF-A0AAE0FMW8-F1
#
_cell.length_a   1.000
_cell.length_b   1.000
_cell.length_c   1.000
_cell.angle_alpha   90.00
_cell.angle_beta   90.00
_cell.angle_gamma   90.00
#
_symmetry.space_group_name_H-M   'P 1'
#
loop_
_entity.id
_entity.type
_entity.pdbx_description
1 polymer ?
#
loop_
_entity_poly.entity_id
_entity_poly.type
_entity_poly.pdbx_seq_one_letter_code
_entity_poly.pdbx_strand_id
1 'polypeptide(L)'
;MLQDPTVSTAKIDRHDAWAKRLLAIGNGAEPTLPGTNLIRLPDDMCVETVSALIDFVYKDRRTNYPSYFLDRAILAPHVDSVLELNELIMDRLDDVLKYINLYSYDDIVDPCDTL
;
A
#
# COMPACT_ATOMS: atom_id res chain seq x y z
N MET A 1 -13.21 21.05 -25.88
CA MET A 1 -12.67 19.70 -25.67
C MET A 1 -13.48 19.06 -24.57
N LEU A 2 -14.42 18.20 -24.93
CA LEU A 2 -15.28 17.48 -23.98
C LEU A 2 -14.48 16.31 -23.40
N GLN A 3 -14.37 16.23 -22.09
CA GLN A 3 -13.89 15.03 -21.40
C GLN A 3 -14.97 13.96 -21.51
N ASP A 4 -14.61 12.78 -21.99
CA ASP A 4 -15.52 11.64 -22.11
C ASP A 4 -16.02 11.17 -20.73
N PRO A 5 -17.34 11.14 -20.48
CA PRO A 5 -17.92 10.76 -19.17
C PRO A 5 -17.79 9.27 -18.84
N THR A 6 -17.35 8.43 -19.78
CA THR A 6 -17.23 6.98 -19.63
C THR A 6 -16.02 6.54 -18.80
N VAL A 7 -14.99 7.38 -18.66
CA VAL A 7 -13.76 7.04 -17.91
C VAL A 7 -13.98 7.08 -16.39
N SER A 8 -15.02 7.78 -15.92
CA SER A 8 -15.26 8.00 -14.48
C SER A 8 -16.10 6.91 -13.80
N THR A 9 -17.08 6.32 -14.48
CA THR A 9 -17.97 5.32 -13.89
C THR A 9 -17.32 3.95 -13.76
N ALA A 10 -16.62 3.48 -14.81
CA ALA A 10 -15.95 2.18 -14.82
C ALA A 10 -14.83 2.03 -13.76
N LYS A 11 -14.24 3.15 -13.31
CA LYS A 11 -13.18 3.17 -12.30
C LYS A 11 -13.73 3.04 -10.88
N ILE A 12 -14.88 3.67 -10.61
CA ILE A 12 -15.61 3.57 -9.33
C ILE A 12 -16.14 2.15 -9.13
N ASP A 13 -16.68 1.54 -10.19
CA ASP A 13 -17.21 0.17 -10.16
C ASP A 13 -16.18 -0.87 -9.71
N ARG A 14 -14.91 -0.67 -10.07
CA ARG A 14 -13.82 -1.61 -9.76
C ARG A 14 -13.40 -1.55 -8.29
N HIS A 15 -13.43 -0.36 -7.67
CA HIS A 15 -13.10 -0.18 -6.26
C HIS A 15 -14.19 -0.77 -5.36
N ASP A 16 -15.46 -0.55 -5.70
CA ASP A 16 -16.60 -1.11 -4.96
C ASP A 16 -16.66 -2.63 -5.06
N ALA A 17 -16.36 -3.19 -6.23
CA ALA A 17 -16.26 -4.64 -6.41
C ALA A 17 -15.15 -5.24 -5.53
N TRP A 18 -13.98 -4.58 -5.47
CA TRP A 18 -12.89 -5.02 -4.61
C TRP A 18 -13.21 -4.88 -3.12
N ALA A 19 -13.78 -3.76 -2.70
CA ALA A 19 -14.18 -3.54 -1.31
C ALA A 19 -15.19 -4.61 -0.83
N LYS A 20 -16.18 -4.94 -1.66
CA LYS A 20 -17.13 -6.03 -1.36
C LYS A 20 -16.43 -7.39 -1.24
N ARG A 21 -15.45 -7.66 -2.08
CA ARG A 21 -14.67 -8.90 -2.02
C ARG A 21 -13.77 -8.96 -0.79
N LEU A 22 -13.12 -7.86 -0.41
CA LEU A 22 -12.38 -7.74 0.85
C LEU A 22 -13.28 -8.04 2.07
N LEU A 23 -14.49 -7.50 2.07
CA LEU A 23 -15.48 -7.81 3.11
C LEU A 23 -15.88 -9.29 3.10
N ALA A 24 -16.07 -9.90 1.93
CA ALA A 24 -16.37 -11.33 1.81
C ALA A 24 -15.22 -12.20 2.34
N ILE A 25 -13.97 -11.82 2.09
CA ILE A 25 -12.78 -12.47 2.67
C ILE A 25 -12.80 -12.36 4.19
N GLY A 26 -13.03 -11.16 4.74
CA GLY A 26 -13.10 -10.95 6.19
C GLY A 26 -14.26 -11.70 6.87
N ASN A 27 -15.36 -11.92 6.14
CA ASN A 27 -16.52 -12.70 6.60
C ASN A 27 -16.36 -14.22 6.38
N GLY A 28 -15.26 -14.69 5.78
CA GLY A 28 -15.06 -16.11 5.47
C GLY A 28 -16.01 -16.66 4.39
N ALA A 29 -16.61 -15.78 3.59
CA ALA A 29 -17.52 -16.15 2.50
C ALA A 29 -16.78 -16.39 1.16
N GLU A 30 -15.51 -15.96 1.07
CA GLU A 30 -14.68 -16.18 -0.12
C GLU A 30 -14.22 -17.65 -0.21
N PRO A 31 -14.36 -18.32 -1.36
CA PRO A 31 -13.95 -19.71 -1.51
C PRO A 31 -12.42 -19.86 -1.39
N THR A 32 -11.99 -20.83 -0.59
CA THR A 32 -10.59 -21.25 -0.51
C THR A 32 -10.25 -22.25 -1.61
N LEU A 33 -8.96 -22.37 -1.93
CA LEU A 33 -8.49 -23.40 -2.85
C LEU A 33 -8.73 -24.79 -2.22
N PRO A 34 -9.21 -25.79 -3.00
CA PRO A 34 -9.54 -27.10 -2.48
C PRO A 34 -8.39 -27.74 -1.70
N GLY A 35 -8.68 -28.22 -0.49
CA GLY A 35 -7.68 -28.84 0.37
C GLY A 35 -6.71 -27.86 1.05
N THR A 36 -6.98 -26.56 0.97
CA THR A 36 -6.17 -25.52 1.63
C THR A 36 -7.05 -24.47 2.32
N ASN A 37 -6.42 -23.62 3.12
CA ASN A 37 -7.04 -22.44 3.73
C ASN A 37 -6.61 -21.13 3.02
N LEU A 38 -6.20 -21.22 1.75
CA LEU A 38 -5.69 -20.10 0.98
C LEU A 38 -6.76 -19.56 0.04
N ILE A 39 -6.86 -18.23 -0.05
CA ILE A 39 -7.65 -17.54 -1.06
C ILE A 39 -6.78 -17.18 -2.26
N ARG A 40 -7.36 -17.11 -3.46
CA ARG A 40 -6.65 -16.65 -4.67
C ARG A 40 -7.00 -15.20 -4.97
N LEU A 41 -6.01 -14.32 -4.86
CA LEU A 41 -6.12 -12.94 -5.31
C LEU A 41 -6.14 -12.87 -6.84
N PRO A 42 -6.81 -11.87 -7.45
CA PRO A 42 -6.73 -11.63 -8.88
C PRO A 42 -5.30 -11.34 -9.31
N ASP A 43 -4.90 -11.85 -10.47
CA ASP A 43 -3.54 -11.63 -10.98
C ASP A 43 -3.28 -10.14 -11.27
N ASP A 44 -4.33 -9.35 -11.60
CA ASP A 44 -4.23 -7.91 -11.84
C ASP A 44 -4.09 -7.06 -10.56
N MET A 45 -4.25 -7.67 -9.39
CA MET A 45 -3.99 -7.05 -8.08
C MET A 45 -2.66 -7.46 -7.48
N CYS A 46 -1.96 -8.39 -8.11
CA CYS A 46 -0.69 -8.92 -7.65
C CYS A 46 0.46 -8.30 -8.46
N VAL A 47 1.59 -8.06 -7.79
CA VAL A 47 2.85 -7.71 -8.42
C VAL A 47 3.92 -8.70 -7.98
N GLU A 48 4.82 -9.06 -8.89
CA GLU A 48 5.80 -10.13 -8.65
C GLU A 48 6.95 -9.72 -7.74
N THR A 49 7.21 -8.43 -7.60
CA THR A 49 8.34 -7.93 -6.81
C THR A 49 7.94 -6.78 -5.91
N VAL A 50 8.60 -6.70 -4.74
CA VAL A 50 8.51 -5.57 -3.82
C VAL A 50 8.89 -4.25 -4.52
N SER A 51 9.87 -4.29 -5.43
CA SER A 51 10.25 -3.12 -6.24
C SER A 51 9.07 -2.58 -7.04
N ALA A 52 8.34 -3.46 -7.73
CA ALA A 52 7.19 -3.06 -8.52
C ALA A 52 6.06 -2.50 -7.65
N LEU A 53 5.89 -3.00 -6.42
CA LEU A 53 4.94 -2.45 -5.44
C LEU A 53 5.33 -1.02 -5.03
N ILE A 54 6.61 -0.80 -4.69
CA ILE A 54 7.12 0.53 -4.34
C ILE A 54 6.93 1.51 -5.51
N ASP A 55 7.18 1.07 -6.74
CA ASP A 55 7.04 1.91 -7.93
C ASP A 55 5.58 2.21 -8.28
N PHE A 56 4.69 1.28 -7.97
CA PHE A 56 3.25 1.47 -8.10
C PHE A 56 2.73 2.52 -7.11
N VAL A 57 3.14 2.46 -5.84
CA VAL A 57 2.70 3.38 -4.80
C VAL A 57 3.39 4.75 -4.92
N TYR A 58 4.71 4.76 -5.05
CA TYR A 58 5.56 5.96 -5.06
C TYR A 58 6.13 6.24 -6.46
N LYS A 59 5.25 6.34 -7.45
CA LYS A 59 5.62 6.54 -8.86
C LYS A 59 6.47 7.80 -9.14
N ASP A 60 6.12 8.93 -8.53
CA ASP A 60 6.86 10.19 -8.69
C ASP A 60 7.77 10.46 -7.48
N ARG A 61 8.97 9.88 -7.56
CA ARG A 61 10.01 9.96 -6.52
C ARG A 61 10.68 11.33 -6.40
N ARG A 62 10.40 12.26 -7.33
CA ARG A 62 10.97 13.62 -7.34
C ARG A 62 10.04 14.64 -6.68
N THR A 63 8.88 14.17 -6.21
CA THR A 63 7.89 15.01 -5.54
C THR A 63 8.39 15.36 -4.15
N ASN A 64 8.95 16.56 -3.99
CA ASN A 64 9.48 17.07 -2.72
C ASN A 64 8.38 17.49 -1.71
N TYR A 65 7.12 17.10 -1.94
CA TYR A 65 6.00 17.50 -1.10
C TYR A 65 5.74 16.40 -0.04
N PRO A 66 5.85 16.70 1.26
CA PRO A 66 5.59 15.72 2.32
C PRO A 66 4.22 15.05 2.22
N SER A 67 3.20 15.79 1.74
CA SER A 67 1.85 15.27 1.52
C SER A 67 1.82 14.09 0.53
N TYR A 68 2.74 14.04 -0.42
CA TYR A 68 2.82 12.93 -1.38
C TYR A 68 3.05 11.59 -0.69
N PHE A 69 3.90 11.58 0.34
CA PHE A 69 4.22 10.38 1.11
C PHE A 69 3.16 10.09 2.17
N LEU A 70 2.56 11.11 2.78
CA LEU A 70 1.53 10.94 3.81
C LEU A 70 0.21 10.35 3.28
N ASP A 71 -0.15 10.66 2.03
CA ASP A 71 -1.38 10.16 1.41
C ASP A 71 -1.28 8.69 0.94
N ARG A 72 -0.13 8.04 1.16
CA ARG A 72 0.19 6.72 0.62
C ARG A 72 0.78 5.83 1.70
N ALA A 73 0.40 4.56 1.68
CA ALA A 73 0.93 3.58 2.62
C ALA A 73 1.08 2.22 1.95
N ILE A 74 2.13 1.49 2.35
CA ILE A 74 2.27 0.06 2.09
C ILE A 74 2.07 -0.64 3.42
N LEU A 75 1.12 -1.56 3.48
CA LEU A 75 0.83 -2.35 4.66
C LEU A 75 1.46 -3.74 4.50
N ALA A 76 2.12 -4.21 5.54
CA ALA A 76 2.68 -5.56 5.59
C ALA A 76 2.19 -6.28 6.86
N PRO A 77 2.02 -7.61 6.80
CA PRO A 77 1.50 -8.39 7.93
C PRO A 77 2.52 -8.57 9.07
N HIS A 78 3.81 -8.36 8.81
CA HIS A 78 4.90 -8.53 9.77
C HIS A 78 5.76 -7.28 9.87
N VAL A 79 6.18 -6.94 11.08
CA VAL A 79 7.05 -5.78 11.36
C VAL A 79 8.38 -5.89 10.61
N ASP A 80 9.01 -7.07 10.58
CA ASP A 80 10.27 -7.26 9.86
C ASP A 80 10.14 -6.90 8.37
N SER A 81 9.00 -7.22 7.76
CA SER A 81 8.70 -6.83 6.38
C SER A 81 8.49 -5.33 6.23
N VAL A 82 7.90 -4.65 7.23
CA VAL A 82 7.76 -3.18 7.23
C VAL A 82 9.15 -2.51 7.28
N LEU A 83 10.04 -3.01 8.14
CA LEU A 83 11.40 -2.47 8.27
C LEU A 83 12.19 -2.61 6.97
N GLU A 84 12.19 -3.80 6.37
CA GLU A 84 12.85 -4.03 5.07
C GLU A 84 12.27 -3.13 3.96
N LEU A 85 10.94 -2.96 3.91
CA LEU A 85 10.29 -2.06 2.96
C LEU A 85 10.71 -0.61 3.16
N ASN A 86 10.78 -0.14 4.40
CA ASN A 86 11.18 1.22 4.72
C ASN A 86 12.63 1.49 4.29
N GLU A 87 13.54 0.56 4.55
CA GLU A 87 14.93 0.65 4.07
C GLU A 87 15.00 0.74 2.53
N LEU A 88 14.29 -0.15 1.83
CA LEU A 88 14.23 -0.15 0.37
C LEU A 88 13.63 1.13 -0.23
N ILE A 89 12.68 1.76 0.47
CA ILE A 89 12.10 3.05 0.06
C ILE A 89 13.12 4.16 0.28
N MET A 90 13.78 4.20 1.44
CA MET A 90 14.78 5.23 1.77
C MET A 90 15.97 5.20 0.81
N ASP A 91 16.44 4.02 0.40
CA ASP A 91 17.52 3.86 -0.59
C ASP A 91 17.16 4.43 -1.96
N ARG A 92 15.86 4.54 -2.28
CA ARG A 92 15.35 5.03 -3.57
C ARG A 92 15.07 6.53 -3.59
N LEU A 93 15.14 7.21 -2.44
CA LEU A 93 14.94 8.64 -2.32
C LEU A 93 16.25 9.38 -2.59
N ASP A 94 16.15 10.55 -3.24
CA ASP A 94 17.29 11.44 -3.43
C ASP A 94 17.88 11.85 -2.08
N ASP A 95 19.20 12.12 -2.01
CA ASP A 95 19.91 12.40 -0.74
C ASP A 95 19.32 13.56 0.07
N VAL A 96 18.57 14.47 -0.56
CA VAL A 96 17.86 15.58 0.11
C VAL A 96 16.63 15.10 0.89
N LEU A 97 16.00 14.01 0.46
CA LEU A 97 14.77 13.45 1.04
C LEU A 97 15.02 12.37 2.10
N LYS A 98 16.25 11.84 2.22
CA LYS A 98 16.65 10.87 3.26
C LYS A 98 16.52 11.41 4.69
N TYR A 99 16.36 12.73 4.86
CA TYR A 99 16.12 13.36 6.16
C TYR A 99 14.65 13.27 6.64
N ILE A 100 13.73 12.72 5.84
CA ILE A 100 12.36 12.46 6.27
C ILE A 100 12.34 11.09 6.96
N ASN A 101 12.39 11.08 8.31
CA ASN A 101 12.20 9.87 9.10
C ASN A 101 10.83 9.26 8.80
N LEU A 102 10.81 8.09 8.16
CA LEU A 102 9.63 7.22 8.07
C LEU A 102 9.43 6.56 9.45
N TYR A 103 8.63 7.18 10.30
CA TYR A 103 8.17 6.55 11.54
C TYR A 103 7.17 5.44 11.18
N SER A 104 7.47 4.20 11.60
CA SER A 104 6.45 3.16 11.66
C SER A 104 5.40 3.59 12.69
N TYR A 105 4.12 3.53 12.32
CA TYR A 105 3.03 3.90 13.24
C TYR A 105 2.92 2.96 14.46
N ASP A 106 3.57 1.79 14.40
CA ASP A 106 3.61 0.82 15.50
C ASP A 106 4.58 1.21 16.64
N ASP A 107 5.42 2.23 16.45
CA ASP A 107 6.17 2.83 17.55
C ASP A 107 5.24 3.75 18.34
N ILE A 108 4.49 3.16 19.27
CA ILE A 108 3.87 3.92 20.36
C ILE A 108 5.03 4.46 21.20
N VAL A 109 5.52 5.65 20.86
CA VAL A 109 6.33 6.44 21.79
C VAL A 109 5.36 6.86 22.88
N ASP A 110 5.35 6.11 23.98
CA ASP A 110 4.59 6.49 25.16
C ASP A 110 5.11 7.88 25.59
N PRO A 111 4.28 8.94 25.63
CA PRO A 111 4.74 10.29 25.95
C PRO A 111 5.28 10.45 27.40
N CYS A 112 5.40 9.34 28.16
CA CYS A 112 5.87 9.32 29.53
C CYS A 112 7.39 9.12 29.72
N ASP A 113 8.17 8.79 28.70
CA ASP A 113 9.61 8.50 28.87
C ASP A 113 10.54 9.74 28.70
N THR A 114 9.99 10.95 28.87
CA THR A 114 10.79 12.17 29.06
C THR A 114 10.42 12.87 30.36
N LEU A 115 10.89 12.31 31.48
CA LEU A 115 11.07 13.01 32.76
C LEU A 115 12.48 12.78 33.30
#